data_AF-A0A7Y2AU75-F1
#
_entry.id   AF-A0A7Y2AU75-F1
#
_cell.length_a   1.000
_cell.length_b   1.000
_cell.length_c   1.000
_cell.angle_alpha   90.00
_cell.angle_beta   90.00
_cell.angle_gamma   90.00
#
_symmetry.space_group_name_H-M   'P 1'
#
loop_
_entity.id
_entity.type
_entity.pdbx_description
1 polymer ?
#
loop_
_entity_poly.entity_id
_entity_poly.type
_entity_poly.pdbx_seq_one_letter_code
_entity_poly.pdbx_strand_id
1 'polypeptide(L)'
;MKIISTTLMFFACVLVATGQDRDCLLGLGGTASETIIQVFQLNKEQISKMDQWKASLSQENKIIQDEITQLFDAEGQSSEEELQAMATTYRGLKDKVIENSKAYDRKLLNIFNEKQYLRYVALCKEARRKPIAILSPSQGSKDPE
;
A
#
# COMPACT_ATOMS: atom_id res chain seq x y z
N MET A 1 -1.71 37.85 36.63
CA MET A 1 -2.22 36.48 36.40
C MET A 1 -2.91 36.40 35.03
N LYS A 2 -2.17 36.54 33.93
CA LYS A 2 -2.67 36.43 32.54
C LYS A 2 -1.81 35.50 31.66
N ILE A 3 -0.64 35.11 32.17
CA ILE A 3 0.38 34.33 31.45
C ILE A 3 0.04 32.84 31.46
N ILE A 4 -0.65 32.36 32.51
CA ILE A 4 -1.04 30.94 32.70
C ILE A 4 -2.13 30.52 31.69
N SER A 5 -3.00 31.44 31.27
CA SER A 5 -4.09 31.17 30.32
C SER A 5 -3.58 30.92 28.90
N THR A 6 -2.55 31.66 28.48
CA THR A 6 -1.95 31.52 27.14
C THR A 6 -1.09 30.27 27.00
N THR A 7 -0.45 29.80 28.08
CA THR A 7 0.34 28.55 28.04
C THR A 7 -0.55 27.31 27.93
N LEU A 8 -1.72 27.32 28.57
CA LEU A 8 -2.67 26.20 28.54
C LEU A 8 -3.31 26.02 27.15
N MET A 9 -3.50 27.12 26.41
CA MET A 9 -4.04 27.11 25.04
C MET A 9 -3.02 26.62 24.00
N PHE A 10 -1.72 26.84 24.25
CA PHE A 10 -0.65 26.34 23.37
C PHE A 10 -0.42 24.83 23.51
N PHE A 11 -0.63 24.28 24.71
CA PHE A 11 -0.48 22.84 24.98
C PHE A 11 -1.64 22.00 24.42
N ALA A 12 -2.83 22.58 24.27
CA ALA A 12 -4.01 21.91 23.72
C ALA A 12 -3.95 21.65 22.20
N CYS A 13 -3.14 22.42 21.45
CA CYS A 13 -3.02 22.27 19.99
C CYS A 13 -2.06 21.14 19.55
N VAL A 14 -1.30 20.52 20.46
CA VAL A 14 -0.31 19.49 20.09
C VAL A 14 -0.93 18.08 19.98
N LEU A 15 -2.20 17.92 20.37
CA LEU A 15 -2.89 16.62 20.35
C LEU A 15 -3.69 16.34 19.06
N VAL A 16 -3.44 17.09 17.98
CA VAL A 16 -3.99 16.69 16.67
C VAL A 16 -3.25 15.43 16.25
N ALA A 17 -3.88 14.28 16.51
CA ALA A 17 -3.42 12.98 16.10
C ALA A 17 -3.14 13.03 14.59
N THR A 18 -1.86 12.99 14.21
CA THR A 18 -1.43 12.85 12.84
C THR A 18 -1.84 11.45 12.38
N GLY A 19 -3.03 11.34 11.78
CA GLY A 19 -3.38 10.16 11.00
C GLY A 19 -2.32 10.03 9.90
N GLN A 20 -1.65 8.88 9.84
CA GLN A 20 -0.77 8.63 8.71
C GLN A 20 -1.66 8.44 7.48
N ASP A 21 -1.57 9.37 6.53
CA ASP A 21 -2.23 9.34 5.23
C ASP A 21 -1.62 8.28 4.28
N ARG A 22 -1.18 7.16 4.86
CA ARG A 22 -0.59 6.04 4.15
C ARG A 22 -1.70 5.06 3.78
N ASP A 23 -1.70 4.67 2.51
CA ASP A 23 -2.60 3.62 2.03
C ASP A 23 -2.40 2.31 2.81
N CYS A 24 -3.51 1.61 2.99
CA CYS A 24 -3.58 0.32 3.63
C CYS A 24 -3.32 -0.78 2.59
N LEU A 25 -2.04 -1.03 2.31
CA LEU A 25 -1.63 -2.11 1.42
C LEU A 25 -1.95 -3.47 2.03
N LEU A 26 -2.41 -4.42 1.22
CA LEU A 26 -2.55 -5.83 1.60
C LEU A 26 -1.19 -6.53 1.60
N GLY A 27 -0.24 -6.03 0.83
CA GLY A 27 1.11 -6.59 0.76
C GLY A 27 1.20 -7.82 -0.13
N LEU A 28 0.42 -7.88 -1.21
CA LEU A 28 0.41 -9.00 -2.15
C LEU A 28 1.78 -9.29 -2.78
N GLY A 29 2.62 -8.26 -2.95
CA GLY A 29 4.01 -8.40 -3.42
C GLY A 29 5.02 -8.93 -2.39
N GLY A 30 4.59 -9.21 -1.16
CA GLY A 30 5.44 -9.74 -0.09
C GLY A 30 5.22 -11.22 0.19
N THR A 31 5.72 -11.69 1.33
CA THR A 31 5.57 -13.08 1.80
C THR A 31 4.25 -13.36 2.52
N ALA A 32 3.35 -12.38 2.59
CA ALA A 32 2.16 -12.42 3.43
C ALA A 32 0.97 -13.18 2.84
N SER A 33 1.15 -13.95 1.75
CA SER A 33 0.02 -14.55 1.02
C SER A 33 -0.80 -15.52 1.86
N GLU A 34 -0.14 -16.33 2.70
CA GLU A 34 -0.85 -17.23 3.61
C GLU A 34 -1.68 -16.44 4.64
N THR A 35 -1.12 -15.35 5.16
CA THR A 35 -1.85 -14.44 6.07
C THR A 35 -3.07 -13.83 5.39
N ILE A 36 -2.95 -13.38 4.13
CA ILE A 36 -4.07 -12.84 3.36
C ILE A 36 -5.16 -13.90 3.18
N ILE A 37 -4.77 -15.12 2.81
CA ILE A 37 -5.70 -16.25 2.64
C ILE A 37 -6.47 -16.52 3.94
N GLN A 38 -5.76 -16.61 5.06
CA GLN A 38 -6.36 -16.96 6.36
C GLN A 38 -7.24 -15.83 6.92
N VAL A 39 -6.74 -14.58 6.89
CA VAL A 39 -7.44 -13.42 7.47
C VAL A 39 -8.70 -13.09 6.70
N PHE A 40 -8.67 -13.20 5.37
CA PHE A 40 -9.81 -12.88 4.51
C PHE A 40 -10.57 -14.12 4.03
N GLN A 41 -10.16 -15.32 4.46
CA GLN A 41 -10.82 -16.58 4.13
C GLN A 41 -11.08 -16.71 2.62
N LEU A 42 -10.02 -16.53 1.81
CA LEU A 42 -10.14 -16.54 0.35
C LEU A 42 -10.61 -17.90 -0.15
N ASN A 43 -11.52 -17.89 -1.13
CA ASN A 43 -11.96 -19.11 -1.80
C ASN A 43 -10.95 -19.53 -2.89
N LYS A 44 -11.13 -20.72 -3.47
CA LYS A 44 -10.21 -21.28 -4.49
C LYS A 44 -10.01 -20.37 -5.71
N GLU A 45 -11.07 -19.70 -6.15
CA GLU A 45 -10.99 -18.78 -7.29
C GLU A 45 -10.18 -17.52 -6.95
N GLN A 46 -10.43 -16.94 -5.77
CA GLN A 46 -9.70 -15.78 -5.26
C GLN A 46 -8.21 -16.12 -5.05
N ILE A 47 -7.88 -17.30 -4.53
CA ILE A 47 -6.51 -17.78 -4.36
C ILE A 47 -5.81 -17.90 -5.72
N SER A 48 -6.45 -18.55 -6.70
CA SER A 48 -5.87 -18.70 -8.05
C SER A 48 -5.59 -17.35 -8.72
N LYS A 49 -6.52 -16.39 -8.61
CA LYS A 49 -6.32 -15.02 -9.11
C LYS A 49 -5.19 -14.30 -8.36
N MET A 50 -5.14 -14.44 -7.04
CA MET A 50 -4.09 -13.86 -6.20
C MET A 50 -2.70 -14.36 -6.64
N ASP A 51 -2.53 -15.67 -6.83
CA ASP A 51 -1.24 -16.25 -7.23
C ASP A 51 -0.80 -15.80 -8.63
N GLN A 52 -1.73 -15.72 -9.59
CA GLN A 52 -1.43 -15.17 -10.92
C GLN A 52 -0.98 -13.71 -10.81
N TRP A 53 -1.70 -12.90 -10.05
CA TRP A 53 -1.38 -11.49 -9.84
C TRP A 53 -0.05 -11.28 -9.12
N LYS A 54 0.30 -12.16 -8.16
CA LYS A 54 1.61 -12.14 -7.52
C LYS A 54 2.73 -12.39 -8.51
N ALA A 55 2.56 -13.37 -9.41
CA ALA A 55 3.55 -13.67 -10.44
C ALA A 55 3.74 -12.47 -11.38
N SER A 56 2.64 -11.85 -11.84
CA SER A 56 2.71 -10.64 -12.67
C SER A 56 3.38 -9.47 -11.95
N LEU A 57 2.99 -9.19 -10.70
CA LEU A 57 3.61 -8.15 -9.88
C LEU A 57 5.11 -8.39 -9.69
N SER A 58 5.51 -9.65 -9.44
CA SER A 58 6.93 -10.01 -9.30
C SER A 58 7.71 -9.78 -10.60
N GLN A 59 7.11 -10.07 -11.75
CA GLN A 59 7.74 -9.83 -13.05
C GLN A 59 7.90 -8.35 -13.33
N GLU A 60 6.85 -7.55 -13.11
CA GLU A 60 6.89 -6.09 -13.29
C GLU A 60 7.91 -5.44 -12.35
N ASN A 61 7.93 -5.84 -11.08
CA ASN A 61 8.89 -5.31 -10.12
C ASN A 61 10.33 -5.73 -10.43
N LYS A 62 10.55 -6.89 -11.07
CA LYS A 62 11.89 -7.30 -11.49
C LYS A 62 12.49 -6.31 -12.49
N ILE A 63 11.70 -5.84 -13.46
CA ILE A 63 12.16 -4.82 -14.43
C ILE A 63 12.65 -3.57 -13.70
N ILE A 64 11.90 -3.11 -12.69
CA ILE A 64 12.29 -1.94 -11.89
C ILE A 64 13.55 -2.23 -11.05
N GLN A 65 13.72 -3.45 -10.52
CA GLN A 65 14.94 -3.81 -9.79
C GLN A 65 16.17 -3.87 -10.71
N ASP A 66 15.98 -4.30 -11.96
CA ASP A 66 17.04 -4.28 -12.96
C ASP A 66 17.41 -2.83 -13.31
N GLU A 67 16.42 -1.92 -13.45
CA GLU A 67 16.65 -0.46 -13.61
C GLU A 67 17.39 0.15 -12.40
N ILE A 68 17.06 -0.26 -11.17
CA ILE A 68 17.75 0.18 -9.96
C ILE A 68 19.21 -0.31 -9.98
N THR A 69 19.45 -1.55 -10.38
CA THR A 69 20.81 -2.12 -10.45
C THR A 69 21.65 -1.35 -11.45
N GLN A 70 21.11 -1.12 -12.66
CA GLN A 70 21.78 -0.30 -13.69
C GLN A 70 22.06 1.13 -13.23
N LEU A 71 21.15 1.72 -12.44
CA LEU A 71 21.34 3.05 -11.88
C LEU A 71 22.57 3.10 -10.96
N PHE A 72 22.85 2.05 -10.19
CA PHE A 72 24.02 2.00 -9.29
C PHE A 72 25.31 1.56 -9.98
N ASP A 73 25.21 0.78 -11.05
CA ASP A 73 26.38 0.32 -11.82
C ASP A 73 26.91 1.38 -12.80
N ALA A 74 26.19 2.50 -12.97
CA ALA A 74 26.59 3.59 -13.85
C ALA A 74 27.90 4.24 -13.37
N GLU A 75 28.94 4.18 -14.20
CA GLU A 75 30.22 4.85 -13.93
C GLU A 75 30.03 6.38 -13.86
N GLY A 76 30.76 7.03 -12.95
CA GLY A 76 30.83 8.50 -12.87
C GLY A 76 30.15 9.15 -11.67
N GLN A 77 29.54 8.41 -10.73
CA GLN A 77 28.84 8.98 -9.56
C GLN A 77 29.79 9.55 -8.49
N SER A 78 30.47 10.66 -8.79
CA SER A 78 31.50 11.21 -7.90
C SER A 78 31.27 12.67 -7.51
N SER A 79 30.48 13.41 -8.28
CA SER A 79 30.05 14.76 -7.91
C SER A 79 28.78 14.74 -7.07
N GLU A 80 28.57 15.79 -6.28
CA GLU A 80 27.36 15.96 -5.48
C GLU A 80 26.10 16.04 -6.36
N GLU A 81 26.18 16.69 -7.52
CA GLU A 81 25.06 16.82 -8.48
C GLU A 81 24.64 15.45 -9.05
N GLU A 82 25.60 14.60 -9.42
CA GLU A 82 25.34 13.25 -9.91
C GLU A 82 24.72 12.37 -8.82
N LEU A 83 25.19 12.47 -7.57
CA LEU A 83 24.61 11.75 -6.43
C LEU A 83 23.18 12.19 -6.12
N GLN A 84 22.89 13.50 -6.23
CA GLN A 84 21.52 14.01 -6.06
C GLN A 84 20.58 13.55 -7.19
N ALA A 85 21.06 13.54 -8.43
CA ALA A 85 20.31 13.03 -9.58
C ALA A 85 20.00 11.52 -9.41
N MET A 86 21.00 10.73 -9.02
CA MET A 86 20.83 9.30 -8.73
C MET A 86 19.78 9.08 -7.63
N ALA A 87 19.89 9.82 -6.51
CA ALA A 87 18.95 9.70 -5.40
C ALA A 87 17.50 10.02 -5.84
N THR A 88 17.33 11.00 -6.73
CA THR A 88 16.02 11.37 -7.29
C THR A 88 15.46 10.25 -8.17
N THR A 89 16.27 9.71 -9.08
CA THR A 89 15.87 8.58 -9.94
C THR A 89 15.50 7.35 -9.10
N TYR A 90 16.34 6.99 -8.12
CA TYR A 90 16.09 5.86 -7.22
C TYR A 90 14.77 6.00 -6.46
N ARG A 91 14.45 7.21 -5.95
CA ARG A 91 13.15 7.46 -5.31
C ARG A 91 11.99 7.24 -6.29
N GLY A 92 12.09 7.76 -7.51
CA GLY A 92 11.08 7.55 -8.54
C GLY A 92 10.85 6.07 -8.86
N LEU A 93 11.92 5.27 -8.93
CA LEU A 93 11.82 3.82 -9.13
C LEU A 93 11.14 3.12 -7.95
N LYS A 94 11.46 3.51 -6.70
CA LYS A 94 10.77 2.98 -5.51
C LYS A 94 9.29 3.33 -5.49
N ASP A 95 8.93 4.54 -5.89
CA ASP A 95 7.53 4.97 -5.95
C ASP A 95 6.74 4.14 -6.96
N LYS A 96 7.34 3.79 -8.11
CA LYS A 96 6.74 2.86 -9.08
C LYS A 96 6.45 1.48 -8.47
N VAL A 97 7.38 0.93 -7.68
CA VAL A 97 7.16 -0.38 -7.00
C VAL A 97 5.96 -0.31 -6.04
N ILE A 98 5.82 0.80 -5.30
CA ILE A 98 4.70 1.02 -4.38
C ILE A 98 3.38 1.12 -5.15
N GLU A 99 3.34 1.90 -6.24
CA GLU A 99 2.14 2.04 -7.06
C GLU A 99 1.74 0.73 -7.75
N ASN A 100 2.70 -0.07 -8.22
CA ASN A 100 2.43 -1.42 -8.73
C ASN A 100 1.79 -2.29 -7.64
N SER A 101 2.38 -2.34 -6.44
CA SER A 101 1.81 -3.11 -5.33
C SER A 101 0.37 -2.67 -5.01
N LYS A 102 0.12 -1.36 -4.96
CA LYS A 102 -1.20 -0.79 -4.71
C LYS A 102 -2.22 -1.13 -5.80
N ALA A 103 -1.80 -1.13 -7.07
CA ALA A 103 -2.67 -1.52 -8.19
C ALA A 103 -3.09 -2.99 -8.09
N TYR A 104 -2.17 -3.87 -7.70
CA TYR A 104 -2.45 -5.30 -7.52
C TYR A 104 -3.26 -5.60 -6.25
N ASP A 105 -2.98 -4.92 -5.14
CA ASP A 105 -3.82 -4.98 -3.95
C ASP A 105 -5.27 -4.56 -4.29
N ARG A 106 -5.44 -3.53 -5.12
CA ARG A 106 -6.75 -3.10 -5.63
C ARG A 106 -7.43 -4.18 -6.47
N LYS A 107 -6.72 -4.93 -7.31
CA LYS A 107 -7.29 -6.07 -8.06
C LYS A 107 -7.87 -7.12 -7.10
N LEU A 108 -7.14 -7.46 -6.04
CA LEU A 108 -7.60 -8.39 -5.02
C LEU A 108 -8.81 -7.86 -4.23
N LEU A 109 -8.77 -6.59 -3.83
CA LEU A 109 -9.90 -5.96 -3.12
C LEU A 109 -11.18 -5.90 -3.97
N ASN A 110 -11.10 -5.75 -5.29
CA ASN A 110 -12.29 -5.74 -6.15
C ASN A 110 -12.98 -7.11 -6.26
N ILE A 111 -12.29 -8.21 -5.94
CA ILE A 111 -12.89 -9.55 -5.93
C ILE A 111 -13.27 -10.01 -4.51
N PHE A 112 -13.08 -9.17 -3.49
CA PHE A 112 -13.58 -9.44 -2.15
C PHE A 112 -15.10 -9.32 -2.14
N ASN A 113 -15.75 -10.26 -1.45
CA ASN A 113 -17.14 -10.10 -1.06
C ASN A 113 -17.27 -9.02 0.03
N GLU A 114 -18.50 -8.64 0.35
CA GLU A 114 -18.78 -7.59 1.33
C GLU A 114 -18.12 -7.86 2.69
N LYS A 115 -18.23 -9.07 3.23
CA LYS A 115 -17.64 -9.44 4.53
C LYS A 115 -16.11 -9.29 4.52
N GLN A 116 -15.47 -9.73 3.45
CA GLN A 116 -14.02 -9.63 3.26
C GLN A 116 -13.57 -8.16 3.18
N TYR A 117 -14.29 -7.33 2.41
CA TYR A 117 -13.97 -5.91 2.27
C TYR A 117 -14.21 -5.14 3.58
N LEU A 118 -15.30 -5.41 4.29
CA LEU A 118 -15.55 -4.83 5.60
C LEU A 118 -14.48 -5.21 6.62
N ARG A 119 -14.01 -6.47 6.60
CA ARG A 119 -12.87 -6.91 7.42
C ARG A 119 -11.61 -6.13 7.09
N TYR A 120 -11.33 -5.89 5.80
CA TYR A 120 -10.19 -5.09 5.35
C TYR A 120 -10.29 -3.66 5.90
N VAL A 121 -11.43 -2.99 5.73
CA VAL A 121 -11.65 -1.62 6.23
C VAL A 121 -11.47 -1.54 7.75
N ALA A 122 -11.96 -2.53 8.50
CA ALA A 122 -11.80 -2.58 9.95
C ALA A 122 -10.33 -2.69 10.37
N LEU A 123 -9.56 -3.58 9.72
CA LEU A 123 -8.13 -3.74 9.98
C LEU A 123 -7.34 -2.48 9.60
N CYS A 124 -7.69 -1.82 8.49
CA CYS A 124 -7.07 -0.55 8.12
C CYS A 124 -7.32 0.54 9.16
N LYS A 125 -8.55 0.62 9.70
CA LYS A 125 -8.89 1.56 10.76
C LYS A 125 -8.08 1.27 12.04
N GLU A 126 -7.97 0.01 12.43
CA GLU A 126 -7.16 -0.41 13.58
C GLU A 126 -5.68 -0.04 13.41
N ALA A 127 -5.14 -0.26 12.21
CA ALA A 127 -3.78 0.13 11.84
C ALA A 127 -3.58 1.63 11.60
N ARG A 128 -4.64 2.46 11.75
CA ARG A 128 -4.66 3.89 11.41
C ARG A 128 -4.17 4.18 9.98
N ARG A 129 -4.60 3.37 9.02
CA ARG A 129 -4.31 3.48 7.59
C ARG A 129 -5.56 3.80 6.78
N LYS A 130 -5.37 4.42 5.62
CA LYS A 130 -6.44 4.76 4.69
C LYS A 130 -6.77 3.55 3.79
N PRO A 131 -8.03 3.04 3.78
CA PRO A 131 -8.41 1.98 2.86
C PRO A 131 -8.22 2.41 1.39
N ILE A 132 -7.74 1.49 0.56
CA ILE A 132 -7.65 1.70 -0.89
C ILE A 132 -9.08 1.74 -1.46
N ALA A 133 -9.42 2.82 -2.15
CA ALA A 133 -10.73 2.94 -2.81
C ALA A 133 -10.87 1.88 -3.93
N ILE A 134 -12.05 1.27 -4.03
CA ILE A 134 -12.40 0.32 -5.11
C ILE A 134 -13.65 0.79 -5.85
N LEU A 135 -13.88 0.27 -7.06
CA LEU A 135 -14.99 0.72 -7.91
C LEU A 135 -16.34 0.22 -7.40
N SER A 136 -16.36 -0.97 -6.78
CA SER A 136 -17.46 -1.48 -5.94
C SER A 136 -17.01 -2.80 -5.30
N PRO A 137 -17.20 -3.04 -3.99
CA PRO A 137 -17.09 -4.40 -3.45
C PRO A 137 -18.09 -5.27 -4.21
N SER A 138 -17.66 -6.40 -4.74
CA SER A 138 -18.50 -7.24 -5.62
C SER A 138 -19.89 -7.43 -5.00
N GLN A 139 -20.94 -7.06 -5.75
CA GLN A 139 -22.34 -7.37 -5.46
C GLN A 139 -22.48 -8.89 -5.34
N GLY A 140 -22.40 -9.42 -4.11
CA GLY A 140 -22.74 -10.80 -3.79
C GLY A 140 -24.15 -10.84 -3.21
N SER A 141 -25.02 -11.63 -3.84
CA SER A 141 -26.43 -11.93 -3.53
C SER A 141 -27.46 -10.80 -3.70
N LYS A 142 -28.01 -10.69 -4.92
CA LYS A 142 -29.45 -10.50 -5.13
C LYS A 142 -29.93 -11.53 -6.15
N ASP A 143 -30.09 -12.77 -5.69
CA ASP A 143 -31.06 -13.68 -6.27
C ASP A 143 -32.31 -13.58 -5.37
N PRO A 144 -33.49 -13.20 -5.90
CA PRO A 144 -34.73 -13.25 -5.14
C PRO A 144 -35.17 -14.72 -5.01
N GLU A 145 -35.52 -15.10 -3.79
CA GLU A 145 -36.30 -16.30 -3.47
C GLU A 145 -37.67 -16.29 -4.17
#